data_AF-A0A957EJ47-F1
#
_entry.id   AF-A0A957EJ47-F1
#
_cell.length_a   1.000
_cell.length_b   1.000
_cell.length_c   1.000
_cell.angle_alpha   90.00
_cell.angle_beta   90.00
_cell.angle_gamma   90.00
#
_symmetry.space_group_name_H-M   'P 1'
#
loop_
_entity.id
_entity.type
_entity.pdbx_description
1 polymer ?
#
loop_
_entity_poly.entity_id
_entity_poly.type
_entity_poly.pdbx_seq_one_letter_code
_entity_poly.pdbx_strand_id
1 'polypeptide(L)'
;MSDDIESLKEAEKFAGDESDYVEAEPRTNHRRGGGSWFPGVVLIAIGAIFLLHEITGFRIDNWWALFILIPAFSNFGQAFRSYQQNGRFTHSARGSLTGGLILTLIASAFLFNLNWGLIWPMFLIIGGLSALMGGWFD
;
A
#
# COMPACT_ATOMS: atom_id res chain seq x y z
N MET A 1 1.03 -57.19 -50.76
CA MET A 1 1.88 -57.38 -49.56
C MET A 1 3.12 -56.49 -49.55
N SER A 2 3.55 -55.90 -50.68
CA SER A 2 4.65 -54.90 -50.69
C SER A 2 4.13 -53.47 -50.49
N ASP A 3 2.97 -53.16 -51.09
CA ASP A 3 2.39 -51.80 -51.12
C ASP A 3 1.95 -51.30 -49.72
N ASP A 4 1.54 -52.22 -48.85
CA ASP A 4 1.14 -51.90 -47.47
C ASP A 4 2.35 -51.52 -46.59
N ILE A 5 3.54 -52.07 -46.86
CA ILE A 5 4.76 -51.77 -46.08
C ILE A 5 5.36 -50.43 -46.52
N GLU A 6 5.28 -50.11 -47.81
CA GLU A 6 5.80 -48.86 -48.35
C GLU A 6 4.99 -47.65 -47.87
N SER A 7 3.66 -47.76 -47.86
CA SER A 7 2.77 -46.72 -47.32
C SER A 7 2.94 -46.49 -45.81
N LEU A 8 3.22 -47.54 -45.03
CA LEU A 8 3.54 -47.41 -43.61
C LEU A 8 4.90 -46.75 -43.38
N LYS A 9 5.91 -47.09 -44.18
CA LYS A 9 7.24 -46.47 -44.12
C LYS A 9 7.22 -45.01 -44.58
N GLU A 10 6.38 -44.68 -45.55
CA GLU A 10 6.14 -43.30 -45.96
C GLU A 10 5.43 -42.52 -44.84
N ALA A 11 4.36 -43.07 -44.25
CA ALA A 11 3.66 -42.45 -43.13
C ALA A 11 4.55 -42.26 -41.90
N GLU A 12 5.44 -43.21 -41.59
CA GLU A 12 6.43 -43.09 -40.51
C GLU A 12 7.53 -42.07 -40.86
N LYS A 13 7.93 -41.96 -42.13
CA LYS A 13 8.89 -40.94 -42.59
C LYS A 13 8.29 -39.52 -42.57
N PHE A 14 7.02 -39.36 -42.93
CA PHE A 14 6.30 -38.09 -42.80
C PHE A 14 6.12 -37.71 -41.32
N ALA A 15 5.80 -38.67 -40.45
CA ALA A 15 5.72 -38.43 -39.01
C ALA A 15 7.10 -38.21 -38.36
N GLY A 16 8.15 -38.86 -38.86
CA GLY A 16 9.52 -38.74 -38.39
C GLY A 16 10.17 -37.42 -38.77
N ASP A 17 9.88 -36.89 -39.97
CA ASP A 17 10.34 -35.57 -40.41
C ASP A 17 9.62 -34.45 -39.64
N GLU A 18 8.32 -34.60 -39.38
CA GLU A 18 7.54 -33.65 -38.57
C GLU A 18 7.89 -33.71 -37.07
N SER A 19 8.36 -34.86 -36.58
CA SER A 19 8.85 -35.03 -35.20
C SER A 19 10.30 -34.58 -34.97
N ASP A 20 11.10 -34.39 -36.03
CA ASP A 20 12.51 -33.96 -35.93
C ASP A 20 12.69 -32.45 -36.12
N TYR A 21 11.59 -31.70 -36.32
CA TYR A 21 11.47 -30.31 -35.87
C TYR A 21 11.25 -30.29 -34.35
N VAL A 22 12.16 -30.95 -33.64
CA VAL A 22 12.56 -30.57 -32.29
C VAL A 22 13.16 -29.18 -32.46
N GLU A 23 12.30 -28.17 -32.45
CA GLU A 23 12.73 -26.82 -32.17
C GLU A 23 13.26 -26.85 -30.74
N ALA A 24 14.56 -27.09 -30.64
CA ALA A 24 15.34 -26.92 -29.44
C ALA A 24 15.37 -25.42 -29.13
N GLU A 25 14.21 -24.90 -28.72
CA GLU A 25 14.04 -23.60 -28.13
C GLU A 25 15.11 -23.46 -27.05
N PRO A 26 15.96 -22.43 -27.12
CA PRO A 26 17.05 -22.26 -26.19
C PRO A 26 16.46 -22.20 -24.79
N ARG A 27 16.99 -23.04 -23.89
CA ARG A 27 16.78 -22.97 -22.45
C ARG A 27 17.28 -21.63 -21.91
N THR A 28 16.53 -20.56 -22.15
CA THR A 28 16.76 -19.29 -21.47
C THR A 28 15.98 -19.33 -20.18
N ASN A 29 16.64 -19.95 -19.21
CA ASN A 29 16.41 -19.80 -17.80
C ASN A 29 16.44 -18.30 -17.44
N HIS A 30 15.30 -17.63 -17.59
CA HIS A 30 15.01 -16.38 -16.92
C HIS A 30 13.78 -16.64 -16.09
N ARG A 31 13.97 -17.34 -14.97
CA ARG A 31 13.20 -17.06 -13.76
C ARG A 31 13.31 -15.56 -13.56
N ARG A 32 12.35 -14.81 -14.08
CA ARG A 32 12.10 -13.43 -13.70
C ARG A 32 11.74 -13.51 -12.22
N GLY A 33 12.76 -13.50 -11.36
CA GLY A 33 12.67 -13.05 -9.98
C GLY A 33 12.35 -11.56 -9.98
N GLY A 34 11.25 -11.20 -10.66
CA GLY A 34 10.73 -9.86 -10.75
C GLY A 34 9.88 -9.65 -9.52
N GLY A 35 10.37 -8.81 -8.62
CA GLY A 35 9.54 -8.23 -7.57
C GLY A 35 9.61 -8.94 -6.23
N SER A 36 10.78 -8.99 -5.61
CA SER A 36 10.81 -8.92 -4.14
C SER A 36 11.73 -7.80 -3.63
N TRP A 37 11.84 -6.70 -4.39
CA TRP A 37 12.41 -5.48 -3.81
C TRP A 37 11.56 -5.00 -2.62
N PHE A 38 10.24 -5.24 -2.64
CA PHE A 38 9.32 -4.88 -1.56
C PHE A 38 9.76 -5.39 -0.17
N PRO A 39 10.02 -6.69 0.06
CA PRO A 39 10.54 -7.15 1.35
C PRO A 39 11.91 -6.54 1.70
N GLY A 40 12.76 -6.23 0.72
CA GLY A 40 14.01 -5.50 0.96
C GLY A 40 13.77 -4.08 1.48
N VAL A 41 12.83 -3.33 0.88
CA VAL A 41 12.44 -1.98 1.35
C VAL A 41 11.82 -2.05 2.75
N VAL A 42 10.97 -3.05 3.01
CA VAL A 42 10.37 -3.26 4.33
C VAL A 42 11.44 -3.55 5.38
N LEU A 43 12.43 -4.40 5.05
CA LEU A 43 13.54 -4.71 5.95
C LEU A 43 14.38 -3.46 6.27
N ILE A 44 14.69 -2.64 5.26
CA ILE A 44 15.44 -1.38 5.44
C ILE A 44 14.63 -0.42 6.32
N ALA A 45 13.33 -0.29 6.10
CA ALA A 45 12.46 0.56 6.93
C ALA A 45 12.43 0.09 8.38
N ILE A 46 12.31 -1.23 8.62
CA ILE A 46 12.37 -1.81 9.96
C ILE A 46 13.74 -1.50 10.58
N GLY A 47 14.84 -1.80 9.90
CA GLY A 47 16.19 -1.53 10.40
C GLY A 47 16.43 -0.05 10.74
N ALA A 48 15.94 0.86 9.90
CA ALA A 48 16.01 2.29 10.14
C ALA A 48 15.24 2.71 11.40
N ILE A 49 14.05 2.14 11.64
CA ILE A 49 13.25 2.39 12.86
C ILE A 49 14.02 1.93 14.11
N PHE A 50 14.59 0.73 14.07
CA PHE A 50 15.40 0.19 15.17
C PHE A 50 16.63 1.07 15.47
N LEU A 51 17.30 1.55 14.43
CA LEU A 51 18.46 2.43 14.56
C LEU A 51 18.08 3.82 15.09
N LEU A 52 16.94 4.37 14.65
CA LEU A 52 16.42 5.64 15.15
C LEU A 52 16.05 5.54 16.64
N HIS A 53 15.42 4.44 17.04
CA HIS A 53 15.07 4.15 18.42
C HIS A 53 16.30 4.15 19.34
N GLU A 54 17.39 3.50 18.91
CA GLU A 54 18.64 3.42 19.67
C GLU A 54 19.33 4.79 19.78
N ILE A 55 19.33 5.61 18.72
CA ILE A 55 20.02 6.92 18.71
C ILE A 55 19.26 7.98 19.51
N THR A 56 17.93 8.02 19.39
CA THR A 56 17.15 9.13 19.97
C THR A 56 16.71 8.88 21.41
N GLY A 57 16.76 7.63 21.90
CA GLY A 57 16.25 7.26 23.21
C GLY A 57 14.72 7.46 23.37
N PHE A 58 14.03 7.86 22.29
CA PHE A 58 12.59 8.00 22.24
C PHE A 58 11.97 6.62 22.12
N ARG A 59 11.38 6.13 23.22
CA ARG A 59 10.58 4.91 23.22
C ARG A 59 9.28 5.11 22.45
N ILE A 60 9.34 4.89 21.14
CA ILE A 60 8.14 4.72 20.32
C ILE A 60 7.64 3.30 20.57
N ASP A 61 6.96 3.09 21.71
CA ASP A 61 6.40 1.77 22.05
C ASP A 61 5.34 1.33 21.00
N ASN A 62 4.64 2.30 20.39
CA ASN A 62 3.55 2.05 19.45
C ASN A 62 3.92 2.42 18.00
N TRP A 63 5.03 1.92 17.48
CA TRP A 63 5.47 2.18 16.08
C TRP A 63 4.43 1.73 15.03
N TRP A 64 3.60 0.75 15.36
CA TRP A 64 2.47 0.31 14.55
C TRP A 64 1.43 1.42 14.31
N ALA A 65 1.40 2.47 15.14
CA ALA A 65 0.53 3.63 14.96
C ALA A 65 0.80 4.38 13.65
N LEU A 66 1.98 4.19 13.04
CA LEU A 66 2.26 4.68 11.68
C LEU A 66 1.30 4.09 10.64
N PHE A 67 0.76 2.88 10.87
CA PHE A 67 -0.27 2.31 10.00
C PHE A 67 -1.60 3.06 10.08
N ILE A 68 -1.91 3.67 11.22
CA ILE A 68 -3.12 4.50 11.40
C ILE A 68 -3.00 5.80 10.60
N LEU A 69 -1.78 6.29 10.37
CA LEU A 69 -1.57 7.48 9.55
C LEU A 69 -1.92 7.25 8.07
N ILE A 70 -1.83 6.03 7.55
CA ILE A 70 -2.15 5.72 6.14
C ILE A 70 -3.59 6.16 5.77
N PRO A 71 -4.65 5.69 6.47
CA PRO A 71 -6.00 6.18 6.21
C PRO A 71 -6.20 7.65 6.60
N ALA A 72 -5.44 8.18 7.57
CA ALA A 72 -5.47 9.60 7.91
C ALA A 72 -5.05 10.47 6.71
N PHE A 73 -3.94 10.12 6.04
CA PHE A 73 -3.49 10.79 4.83
C PHE A 73 -4.49 10.67 3.67
N SER A 74 -5.15 9.53 3.52
CA SER A 74 -6.24 9.36 2.55
C SER A 74 -7.38 10.36 2.80
N ASN A 75 -7.79 10.52 4.06
CA ASN A 75 -8.82 11.47 4.46
C ASN A 75 -8.43 12.93 4.18
N PHE A 76 -7.19 13.32 4.46
CA PHE A 76 -6.69 14.65 4.09
C PHE A 76 -6.63 14.84 2.57
N GLY A 77 -6.23 13.82 1.82
CA GLY A 77 -6.21 13.85 0.36
C GLY A 77 -7.61 14.07 -0.23
N GLN A 78 -8.64 13.45 0.36
CA GLN A 78 -10.03 13.68 -0.02
C GLN A 78 -10.50 15.10 0.32
N ALA A 79 -10.17 15.61 1.51
CA ALA A 79 -10.48 16.98 1.89
C ALA A 79 -9.82 18.00 0.93
N PHE A 80 -8.55 17.79 0.58
CA PHE A 80 -7.80 18.65 -0.33
C PHE A 80 -8.37 18.62 -1.76
N ARG A 81 -8.69 17.44 -2.30
CA ARG A 81 -9.34 17.32 -3.61
C ARG A 81 -10.71 17.99 -3.63
N SER A 82 -11.51 17.80 -2.57
CA SER A 82 -12.83 18.41 -2.45
C SER A 82 -12.75 19.94 -2.39
N TYR A 83 -11.73 20.48 -1.71
CA TYR A 83 -11.43 21.91 -1.70
C TYR A 83 -11.00 22.42 -3.08
N GLN A 84 -10.13 21.69 -3.78
CA GLN A 84 -9.63 22.07 -5.11
C GLN A 84 -10.70 22.02 -6.20
N GLN A 85 -11.65 21.07 -6.11
CA GLN A 85 -12.72 20.90 -7.10
C GLN A 85 -13.87 21.88 -6.90
N ASN A 86 -14.24 22.19 -5.66
CA ASN A 86 -15.42 23.01 -5.36
C ASN A 86 -15.07 24.47 -5.02
N GLY A 87 -13.79 24.78 -4.78
CA GLY A 87 -13.33 26.10 -4.33
C GLY A 87 -13.91 26.54 -2.97
N ARG A 88 -14.58 25.62 -2.26
CA ARG A 88 -15.34 25.87 -1.03
C ARG A 88 -15.19 24.68 -0.09
N PHE A 89 -15.18 24.93 1.22
CA PHE A 89 -15.24 23.88 2.24
C PHE A 89 -16.66 23.27 2.30
N THR A 90 -16.91 22.31 1.42
CA THR A 90 -18.15 21.52 1.40
C THR A 90 -18.29 20.66 2.66
N HIS A 91 -19.51 20.23 2.96
CA HIS A 91 -19.81 19.41 4.14
C HIS A 91 -19.00 18.08 4.12
N SER A 92 -18.80 17.51 2.94
CA SER A 92 -17.94 16.33 2.73
C SER A 92 -16.46 16.61 3.01
N ALA A 93 -15.92 17.77 2.58
CA ALA A 93 -14.54 18.14 2.86
C ALA A 93 -14.28 18.29 4.37
N ARG A 94 -15.27 18.82 5.11
CA ARG A 94 -15.20 18.97 6.57
C ARG A 94 -15.17 17.61 7.26
N GLY A 95 -16.06 16.68 6.88
CA GLY A 95 -16.07 15.33 7.43
C GLY A 95 -14.76 14.57 7.21
N SER A 96 -14.21 14.65 6.00
CA SER A 96 -12.89 14.05 5.70
C SER A 96 -11.75 14.73 6.48
N LEU A 97 -11.78 16.06 6.63
CA LEU A 97 -10.77 16.79 7.41
C LEU A 97 -10.81 16.41 8.89
N THR A 98 -12.00 16.43 9.51
CA THR A 98 -12.19 16.06 10.91
C THR A 98 -11.81 14.60 11.15
N GLY A 99 -12.20 13.69 10.26
CA GLY A 99 -11.78 12.29 10.32
C GLY A 99 -10.27 12.11 10.22
N GLY A 100 -9.60 12.84 9.31
CA GLY A 100 -8.15 12.86 9.19
C GLY A 100 -7.45 13.39 10.45
N LEU A 101 -7.97 14.47 11.05
CA LEU A 101 -7.46 15.06 12.29
C LEU A 101 -7.60 14.10 13.47
N ILE A 102 -8.74 13.44 13.62
CA ILE A 102 -8.98 12.47 14.70
C ILE A 102 -8.00 11.30 14.57
N LEU A 103 -7.88 10.71 13.37
CA LEU A 103 -6.95 9.60 13.14
C LEU A 103 -5.50 10.00 13.39
N THR A 104 -5.11 11.22 13.01
CA THR A 104 -3.77 11.75 13.27
C THR A 104 -3.52 11.97 14.75
N LEU A 105 -4.52 12.48 15.48
CA LEU A 105 -4.42 12.67 16.93
C LEU A 105 -4.26 11.32 17.63
N ILE A 106 -5.05 10.31 17.25
CA ILE A 106 -4.96 8.95 17.77
C ILE A 106 -3.58 8.34 17.44
N ALA A 107 -3.13 8.45 16.19
CA ALA A 107 -1.83 7.95 15.79
C ALA A 107 -0.70 8.62 16.58
N SER A 108 -0.76 9.94 16.78
CA SER A 108 0.22 10.69 17.57
C SER A 108 0.16 10.31 19.05
N ALA A 109 -1.03 10.11 19.61
CA ALA A 109 -1.22 9.66 20.99
C ALA A 109 -0.54 8.33 21.25
N PHE A 110 -0.71 7.36 20.35
CA PHE A 110 -0.01 6.09 20.45
C PHE A 110 1.49 6.26 20.18
N LEU A 111 1.88 6.92 19.08
CA LEU A 111 3.27 7.03 18.66
C LEU A 111 4.17 7.68 19.73
N PHE A 112 3.66 8.69 20.44
CA PHE A 112 4.40 9.40 21.49
C PHE A 112 4.00 9.00 22.92
N ASN A 113 3.13 8.00 23.09
CA ASN A 113 2.58 7.60 24.38
C ASN A 113 2.06 8.82 25.18
N LEU A 114 1.28 9.67 24.51
CA LEU A 114 0.83 10.94 25.08
C LEU A 114 -0.01 10.70 26.34
N ASN A 115 0.22 11.53 27.35
CA ASN A 115 -0.60 11.52 28.56
C ASN A 115 -2.07 11.81 28.18
N TRP A 116 -2.99 11.00 28.73
CA TRP A 116 -4.43 11.15 28.53
C TRP A 116 -4.94 12.56 28.88
N GLY A 117 -4.29 13.27 29.81
CA GLY A 117 -4.57 14.66 30.14
C GLY A 117 -4.33 15.66 28.99
N LEU A 118 -3.43 15.36 28.04
CA LEU A 118 -3.16 16.21 26.87
C LEU A 118 -4.16 15.96 25.73
N ILE A 119 -4.70 14.74 25.64
CA ILE A 119 -5.60 14.30 24.56
C ILE A 119 -6.97 14.99 24.68
N TRP A 120 -7.47 15.17 25.91
CA TRP A 120 -8.74 15.87 26.17
C TRP A 120 -8.80 17.29 25.60
N PRO A 121 -7.85 18.21 25.91
CA PRO A 121 -7.78 19.53 25.27
C PRO A 121 -7.72 19.48 23.74
N MET A 122 -7.00 18.52 23.16
CA MET A 122 -6.88 18.39 21.71
C MET A 122 -8.22 18.03 21.05
N PHE A 123 -8.98 17.10 21.64
CA PHE A 123 -10.34 16.80 21.17
C PHE A 123 -11.28 18.00 21.30
N LEU A 124 -11.16 18.79 22.37
CA LEU A 124 -11.93 20.02 22.53
C LEU A 124 -11.58 21.07 21.47
N ILE A 125 -10.29 21.23 21.13
CA ILE A 125 -9.86 22.12 20.05
C ILE A 125 -10.42 21.64 18.71
N ILE A 126 -10.31 20.35 18.39
CA ILE A 126 -10.84 19.78 17.13
C ILE A 126 -12.38 19.92 17.07
N GLY A 127 -13.06 19.65 18.19
CA GLY A 127 -14.51 19.80 18.31
C GLY A 127 -14.96 21.25 18.16
N GLY A 128 -14.26 22.18 18.81
CA GLY A 128 -14.50 23.63 18.67
C GLY A 128 -14.25 24.14 17.26
N LEU A 129 -13.18 23.69 16.61
CA LEU A 129 -12.88 24.04 15.21
C LEU A 129 -13.95 23.47 14.27
N SER A 130 -14.37 22.23 14.49
CA SER A 130 -15.46 21.59 13.75
C SER A 130 -16.78 22.32 13.94
N ALA A 131 -17.08 22.80 15.16
CA ALA A 131 -18.27 23.59 15.45
C ALA A 131 -18.22 24.98 14.79
N LEU A 132 -17.05 25.62 14.76
CA LEU A 132 -16.84 26.91 14.10
C LEU A 132 -17.00 26.82 12.58
N MET A 133 -16.49 25.74 11.99
CA MET A 133 -16.69 25.43 10.56
C MET A 133 -18.09 24.86 10.27
N GLY A 134 -18.77 24.35 11.29
CA GLY A 134 -20.06 23.66 11.21
C GLY A 134 -21.25 24.58 11.41
N GLY A 135 -21.12 25.67 12.15
CA GLY A 135 -22.19 26.66 12.31
C GLY A 135 -23.54 26.05 12.66
N TRP A 136 -23.56 25.15 13.66
CA TRP A 136 -24.74 24.72 14.41
C TRP A 136 -25.94 24.21 13.57
N PHE A 137 -25.89 22.94 13.16
CA PHE A 137 -27.00 22.22 12.49
C PHE A 137 -27.51 22.86 11.19
N ASP A 138 -26.93 22.44 10.06
CA ASP A 138 -27.72 22.13 8.86
C ASP A 138 -27.99 20.61 8.85
#